data_AF-A0A1A2Q251-F1
#
_entry.id   AF-A0A1A2Q251-F1
#
_cell.length_a   1.000
_cell.length_b   1.000
_cell.length_c   1.000
_cell.angle_alpha   90.00
_cell.angle_beta   90.00
_cell.angle_gamma   90.00
#
_symmetry.space_group_name_H-M   'P 1'
#
loop_
_entity.id
_entity.type
_entity.pdbx_description
1 polymer ?
#
loop_
_entity_poly.entity_id
_entity_poly.type
_entity_poly.pdbx_seq_one_letter_code
_entity_poly.pdbx_strand_id
1 'polypeptide(L)'
;MSALVPFFAIGVFTAFAMAGYGMAKHHVTQRDSWWRLKLALNLSAGIMSTIVVGIFVVAKFTEGAWLIVAIFPLLVLALMRLNRKYRDEASVLEMSRTEDLDLARHPRLQVLVFVDTVDLAEIEAIRLGYGLHADELTAVHFVIDVDHAVRLRERWDRFEHDTPLWLINCPDRHLSRAAHELVLRVLKHHPDTRVTVLLPRRTYSPLLGRLLHDRTADKMARTVSRVRGATAIIVPYDIESRIARMAPDGPEAPAAEVVGAVEAPVSTLVGD
;
A
#
# COMPACT_ATOMS: atom_id res chain seq x y z
N MET A 1 -43.28 19.30 -2.70
CA MET A 1 -42.51 19.59 -3.92
C MET A 1 -41.79 20.94 -3.88
N SER A 2 -42.34 21.98 -3.23
CA SER A 2 -41.75 23.34 -3.18
C SER A 2 -40.50 23.51 -2.28
N ALA A 3 -40.14 22.49 -1.48
CA ALA A 3 -39.04 22.59 -0.52
C ALA A 3 -37.66 22.24 -1.10
N LEU A 4 -37.55 21.55 -2.25
CA LEU A 4 -36.25 21.14 -2.82
C LEU A 4 -35.66 22.12 -3.84
N VAL A 5 -36.50 22.96 -4.47
CA VAL A 5 -36.08 23.93 -5.49
C VAL A 5 -34.99 24.90 -4.97
N PRO A 6 -35.06 25.43 -3.73
CA PRO A 6 -34.02 26.32 -3.21
C PRO A 6 -32.66 25.63 -3.02
N PHE A 7 -32.65 24.36 -2.61
CA PHE A 7 -31.43 23.58 -2.39
C PHE A 7 -30.70 23.31 -3.72
N PHE A 8 -31.46 23.00 -4.78
CA PHE A 8 -30.91 22.84 -6.12
C PHE A 8 -30.33 24.14 -6.67
N ALA A 9 -31.04 25.27 -6.50
CA ALA A 9 -30.55 26.59 -6.92
C ALA A 9 -29.22 26.95 -6.24
N ILE A 10 -29.11 26.74 -4.93
CA ILE A 10 -27.87 26.98 -4.18
C ILE A 10 -26.71 26.16 -4.77
N GLY A 11 -26.93 24.87 -5.07
CA GLY A 11 -25.90 24.01 -5.66
C GLY A 11 -25.43 24.50 -7.03
N VAL A 12 -26.37 24.83 -7.92
CA VAL A 12 -26.07 25.29 -9.29
C VAL A 12 -25.35 26.64 -9.28
N PHE A 13 -25.84 27.63 -8.52
CA PHE A 13 -25.17 28.94 -8.43
C PHE A 13 -23.81 28.86 -7.75
N THR A 14 -23.63 27.95 -6.79
CA THR A 14 -22.31 27.71 -6.17
C THR A 14 -21.34 27.07 -7.17
N ALA A 15 -21.80 26.15 -8.01
CA ALA A 15 -21.00 25.57 -9.09
C ALA A 15 -20.58 26.63 -10.12
N PHE A 16 -21.50 27.53 -10.51
CA PHE A 16 -21.19 28.66 -11.38
C PHE A 16 -20.20 29.65 -10.74
N ALA A 17 -20.34 29.93 -9.45
CA ALA A 17 -19.38 30.75 -8.71
C ALA A 17 -17.98 30.11 -8.71
N MET A 18 -17.88 28.82 -8.36
CA MET A 18 -16.62 28.08 -8.37
C MET A 18 -15.99 27.98 -9.76
N ALA A 19 -16.78 27.75 -10.80
CA ALA A 19 -16.31 27.72 -12.18
C ALA A 19 -15.78 29.09 -12.62
N GLY A 20 -16.49 30.17 -12.28
CA GLY A 20 -16.06 31.54 -12.55
C GLY A 20 -14.74 31.88 -11.85
N TYR A 21 -14.60 31.56 -10.56
CA TYR A 21 -13.36 31.76 -9.80
C TYR A 21 -12.21 30.86 -10.28
N GLY A 22 -12.49 29.60 -10.62
CA GLY A 22 -11.52 28.65 -11.14
C GLY A 22 -10.97 29.08 -12.51
N MET A 23 -11.85 29.47 -13.42
CA MET A 23 -11.47 30.00 -14.74
C MET A 23 -10.76 31.35 -14.63
N ALA A 24 -11.18 32.23 -13.72
CA ALA A 24 -10.48 33.48 -13.43
C ALA A 24 -9.03 33.22 -12.97
N LYS A 25 -8.82 32.30 -12.02
CA LYS A 25 -7.49 31.91 -11.55
C LYS A 25 -6.66 31.25 -12.67
N HIS A 26 -7.27 30.42 -13.49
CA HIS A 26 -6.62 29.78 -14.63
C HIS A 26 -6.10 30.81 -15.65
N HIS A 27 -6.92 31.79 -16.04
CA HIS A 27 -6.53 32.86 -16.97
C HIS A 27 -5.55 33.89 -16.38
N VAL A 28 -5.46 33.99 -15.04
CA VAL A 28 -4.40 34.77 -14.36
C VAL A 28 -3.05 34.04 -14.41
N THR A 29 -3.07 32.70 -14.42
CA THR A 29 -1.86 31.87 -14.40
C THR A 29 -1.32 31.60 -15.81
N GLN A 30 -2.20 31.39 -16.79
CA GLN A 30 -1.87 31.26 -18.21
C GLN A 30 -2.29 32.55 -18.93
N ARG A 31 -1.34 33.47 -19.11
CA ARG A 31 -1.58 34.83 -19.64
C ARG A 31 -1.71 34.82 -21.15
N ASP A 32 -2.86 34.37 -21.63
CA ASP A 32 -3.22 34.41 -23.06
C ASP A 32 -3.68 35.80 -23.53
N SER A 33 -3.78 35.97 -24.84
CA SER A 33 -4.36 37.20 -25.43
C SER A 33 -5.83 37.37 -24.99
N TRP A 34 -6.22 38.61 -24.63
CA TRP A 34 -7.53 38.99 -24.07
C TRP A 34 -7.82 38.48 -22.64
N TRP A 35 -6.81 38.07 -21.87
CA TRP A 35 -6.98 37.54 -20.50
C TRP A 35 -7.70 38.50 -19.55
N ARG A 36 -7.49 39.82 -19.65
CA ARG A 36 -8.13 40.83 -18.77
C ARG A 36 -9.65 40.89 -18.94
N LEU A 37 -10.15 40.75 -20.17
CA LEU A 37 -11.58 40.77 -20.47
C LEU A 37 -12.26 39.47 -20.03
N LYS A 38 -11.64 38.32 -20.36
CA LYS A 38 -12.10 37.00 -19.92
C LYS A 38 -12.07 36.87 -18.40
N LEU A 39 -11.07 37.47 -17.75
CA LEU A 39 -10.98 37.56 -16.29
C LEU A 39 -12.14 38.38 -15.72
N ALA A 40 -12.36 39.60 -16.23
CA ALA A 40 -13.43 40.48 -15.73
C ALA A 40 -14.82 39.83 -15.86
N LEU A 41 -15.10 39.15 -16.98
CA LEU A 41 -16.36 38.44 -17.21
C LEU A 41 -16.56 37.23 -16.29
N ASN A 42 -15.53 36.39 -16.13
CA ASN A 42 -15.64 35.21 -15.26
C ASN A 42 -15.69 35.60 -13.77
N LEU A 43 -15.00 36.68 -13.40
CA LEU A 43 -14.97 37.18 -12.03
C LEU A 43 -16.28 37.92 -11.68
N SER A 44 -16.85 38.69 -12.61
CA SER A 44 -18.18 39.29 -12.42
C SER A 44 -19.29 38.23 -12.35
N ALA A 45 -19.24 37.20 -13.20
CA ALA A 45 -20.16 36.05 -13.12
C ALA A 45 -20.02 35.29 -11.78
N GLY A 46 -18.79 35.15 -11.28
CA GLY A 46 -18.51 34.56 -9.97
C GLY A 46 -19.06 35.38 -8.81
N ILE A 47 -18.87 36.71 -8.83
CA ILE A 47 -19.42 37.64 -7.82
C ILE A 47 -20.95 37.62 -7.85
N MET A 48 -21.56 37.74 -9.04
CA MET A 48 -23.01 37.75 -9.19
C MET A 48 -23.64 36.45 -8.67
N SER A 49 -23.04 35.30 -9.00
CA SER A 49 -23.50 34.00 -8.49
C SER A 49 -23.34 33.88 -6.97
N THR A 50 -22.27 34.44 -6.39
CA THR A 50 -22.04 34.47 -4.94
C THR A 50 -23.09 35.34 -4.23
N ILE A 51 -23.47 36.47 -4.80
CA ILE A 51 -24.54 37.34 -4.28
C ILE A 51 -25.87 36.58 -4.28
N VAL A 52 -26.21 35.90 -5.36
CA VAL A 52 -27.44 35.09 -5.46
C VAL A 52 -27.46 33.99 -4.39
N VAL A 53 -26.35 33.26 -4.21
CA VAL A 53 -26.20 32.27 -3.13
C VAL A 53 -26.40 32.93 -1.76
N GLY A 54 -25.78 34.08 -1.52
CA GLY A 54 -25.92 34.83 -0.27
C GLY A 54 -27.36 35.23 0.03
N ILE A 55 -28.10 35.71 -0.99
CA ILE A 55 -29.52 36.05 -0.85
C ILE A 55 -30.33 34.81 -0.48
N PHE A 56 -30.11 33.66 -1.13
CA PHE A 56 -30.81 32.42 -0.79
C PHE A 56 -30.47 31.93 0.62
N VAL A 57 -29.22 32.06 1.06
CA VAL A 57 -28.80 31.69 2.42
C VAL A 57 -29.51 32.55 3.48
N VAL A 58 -29.59 33.86 3.26
CA VAL A 58 -30.28 34.78 4.17
C VAL A 58 -31.80 34.56 4.13
N ALA A 59 -32.40 34.46 2.94
CA ALA A 59 -33.83 34.30 2.77
C ALA A 59 -34.37 32.95 3.28
N LYS A 60 -33.55 31.90 3.25
CA LYS A 60 -33.93 30.53 3.65
C LYS A 60 -33.18 30.03 4.88
N PHE A 61 -32.66 30.95 5.69
CA PHE A 61 -31.89 30.63 6.91
C PHE A 61 -32.69 29.76 7.89
N THR A 62 -33.99 30.02 8.01
CA THR A 62 -34.92 29.33 8.91
C THR A 62 -35.38 27.95 8.39
N GLU A 63 -35.22 27.66 7.10
CA GLU A 63 -35.64 26.40 6.46
C GLU A 63 -34.51 25.34 6.38
N GLY A 64 -33.35 25.61 6.99
CA GLY A 64 -32.22 24.65 7.03
C GLY A 64 -31.13 24.88 5.99
N ALA A 65 -31.14 26.03 5.28
CA ALA A 65 -30.10 26.37 4.31
C ALA A 65 -28.69 26.49 4.93
N TRP A 66 -28.59 26.74 6.24
CA TRP A 66 -27.32 26.77 6.98
C TRP A 66 -26.53 25.45 6.87
N LEU A 67 -27.22 24.31 6.70
CA LEU A 67 -26.59 23.00 6.60
C LEU A 67 -25.77 22.88 5.30
N ILE A 68 -26.30 23.36 4.17
CA ILE A 68 -25.56 23.36 2.90
C ILE A 68 -24.35 24.27 3.00
N VAL A 69 -24.52 25.45 3.62
CA VAL A 69 -23.44 26.42 3.82
C VAL A 69 -22.29 25.84 4.64
N ALA A 70 -22.57 24.91 5.56
CA ALA A 70 -21.55 24.23 6.35
C ALA A 70 -20.97 22.98 5.64
N ILE A 71 -21.82 22.10 5.10
CA ILE A 71 -21.41 20.81 4.51
C ILE A 71 -20.62 21.03 3.23
N PHE A 72 -21.04 21.97 2.37
CA PHE A 72 -20.41 22.20 1.07
C PHE A 72 -18.92 22.60 1.18
N PRO A 73 -18.53 23.63 1.97
CA PRO A 73 -17.11 23.96 2.12
C PRO A 73 -16.33 22.86 2.84
N LEU A 74 -16.94 22.13 3.79
CA LEU A 74 -16.29 20.99 4.44
C LEU A 74 -15.96 19.89 3.43
N LEU A 75 -16.90 19.53 2.56
CA LEU A 75 -16.72 18.54 1.51
C LEU A 75 -15.65 18.99 0.51
N VAL A 76 -15.68 20.26 0.08
CA VAL A 76 -14.67 20.84 -0.81
C VAL A 76 -13.29 20.81 -0.16
N LEU A 77 -13.17 21.19 1.12
CA LEU A 77 -11.91 21.10 1.86
C LEU A 77 -11.41 19.66 1.94
N ALA A 78 -12.30 18.68 2.21
CA ALA A 78 -11.95 17.27 2.25
C ALA A 78 -11.44 16.75 0.90
N LEU A 79 -12.15 17.04 -0.19
CA LEU A 79 -11.76 16.66 -1.55
C LEU A 79 -10.45 17.34 -1.98
N MET A 80 -10.27 18.63 -1.67
CA MET A 80 -9.00 19.32 -1.95
C MET A 80 -7.85 18.73 -1.15
N ARG A 81 -8.06 18.36 0.12
CA ARG A 81 -7.01 17.76 0.96
C ARG A 81 -6.62 16.37 0.43
N LEU A 82 -7.59 15.59 -0.02
CA LEU A 82 -7.38 14.29 -0.64
C LEU A 82 -6.61 14.44 -1.97
N ASN A 83 -7.05 15.36 -2.84
CA ASN A 83 -6.38 15.64 -4.11
C ASN A 83 -4.95 16.15 -3.91
N ARG A 84 -4.70 16.97 -2.88
CA ARG A 84 -3.35 17.42 -2.54
C ARG A 84 -2.46 16.26 -2.12
N LYS A 85 -2.97 15.33 -1.32
CA LYS A 85 -2.22 14.14 -0.90
C LYS A 85 -1.82 13.25 -2.09
N TYR A 86 -2.72 13.06 -3.06
CA TYR A 86 -2.39 12.35 -4.31
C TYR A 86 -1.32 13.07 -5.14
N ARG A 87 -1.37 14.41 -5.21
CA ARG A 87 -0.34 15.19 -5.92
C ARG A 87 1.01 15.17 -5.22
N ASP A 88 1.03 15.19 -3.89
CA ASP A 88 2.25 15.08 -3.10
C ASP A 88 2.88 13.68 -3.31
N GLU A 89 2.08 12.60 -3.34
CA GLU A 89 2.53 11.24 -3.70
C GLU A 89 3.09 11.15 -5.12
N ALA A 90 2.41 11.75 -6.10
CA ALA A 90 2.89 11.80 -7.49
C ALA A 90 4.23 12.56 -7.63
N SER A 91 4.40 13.66 -6.90
CA SER A 91 5.65 14.45 -6.92
C SER A 91 6.85 13.70 -6.31
N VAL A 92 6.62 12.86 -5.30
CA VAL A 92 7.66 12.00 -4.70
C VAL A 92 8.08 10.89 -5.67
N LEU A 93 7.14 10.34 -6.44
CA LEU A 93 7.41 9.35 -7.49
C LEU A 93 8.20 9.96 -8.67
N GLU A 94 7.92 11.21 -9.05
CA GLU A 94 8.66 11.91 -10.11
C GLU A 94 10.07 12.34 -9.67
N MET A 95 10.26 12.80 -8.42
CA MET A 95 11.60 13.08 -7.87
C MET A 95 12.47 11.81 -7.78
N SER A 96 11.87 10.67 -7.42
CA SER A 96 12.57 9.37 -7.39
C SER A 96 13.03 8.87 -8.77
N ARG A 97 12.46 9.41 -9.86
CA ARG A 97 12.90 9.15 -11.25
C ARG A 97 14.08 10.04 -11.66
N THR A 98 14.30 11.16 -10.95
CA THR A 98 15.37 12.14 -11.24
C THR A 98 16.59 11.90 -10.35
N GLU A 99 16.43 11.31 -9.17
CA GLU A 99 17.52 10.60 -8.50
C GLU A 99 17.90 9.43 -9.42
N ASP A 100 19.12 9.44 -9.99
CA ASP A 100 19.70 8.31 -10.71
C ASP A 100 19.54 7.04 -9.87
N LEU A 101 18.48 6.27 -10.13
CA LEU A 101 18.39 4.89 -9.70
C LEU A 101 19.47 4.19 -10.53
N ASP A 102 20.67 4.13 -9.98
CA ASP A 102 21.85 3.50 -10.55
C ASP A 102 21.58 1.99 -10.68
N LEU A 103 20.76 1.61 -11.67
CA LEU A 103 20.38 0.23 -12.01
C LEU A 103 21.60 -0.61 -12.41
N ALA A 104 22.72 0.05 -12.71
CA ALA A 104 23.99 -0.57 -13.09
C ALA A 104 24.76 -1.13 -11.88
N ARG A 105 24.56 -0.57 -10.68
CA ARG A 105 25.12 -1.16 -9.46
C ARG A 105 24.25 -2.33 -9.07
N HIS A 106 24.68 -3.56 -9.35
CA HIS A 106 24.06 -4.77 -8.79
C HIS A 106 24.23 -4.72 -7.28
N PRO A 107 23.21 -4.29 -6.52
CA PRO A 107 23.33 -4.22 -5.08
C PRO A 107 23.35 -5.67 -4.61
N ARG A 108 24.31 -6.03 -3.77
CA ARG A 108 24.32 -7.38 -3.18
C ARG A 108 22.95 -7.64 -2.57
N LEU A 109 22.33 -8.77 -2.86
CA LEU A 109 21.01 -9.11 -2.35
C LEU A 109 21.18 -10.02 -1.13
N GLN A 110 20.72 -9.56 0.03
CA GLN A 110 20.66 -10.38 1.23
C GLN A 110 19.20 -10.68 1.57
N VAL A 111 18.86 -11.95 1.71
CA VAL A 111 17.51 -12.40 2.05
C VAL A 111 17.48 -12.89 3.49
N LEU A 112 16.59 -12.30 4.28
CA LEU A 112 16.34 -12.68 5.67
C LEU A 112 14.97 -13.37 5.75
N VAL A 113 14.94 -14.63 6.17
CA VAL A 113 13.68 -15.37 6.38
C VAL A 113 13.36 -15.35 7.86
N PHE A 114 12.25 -14.72 8.26
CA PHE A 114 11.85 -14.69 9.66
C PHE A 114 11.12 -15.98 10.01
N VAL A 115 11.73 -16.78 10.89
CA VAL A 115 11.23 -18.10 11.27
C VAL A 115 10.84 -18.10 12.75
N ASP A 116 9.69 -18.69 13.04
CA ASP A 116 9.22 -18.91 14.41
C ASP A 116 9.32 -20.39 14.79
N THR A 117 8.95 -21.29 13.88
CA THR A 117 9.02 -22.73 14.07
C THR A 117 9.72 -23.41 12.88
N VAL A 118 9.74 -24.75 12.83
CA VAL A 118 10.09 -25.49 11.60
C VAL A 118 8.80 -26.16 11.13
N ASP A 119 8.11 -25.53 10.20
CA ASP A 119 6.90 -26.05 9.58
C ASP A 119 6.97 -25.89 8.05
N LEU A 120 5.88 -26.24 7.34
CA LEU A 120 5.91 -26.15 5.88
C LEU A 120 5.83 -24.71 5.33
N ALA A 121 5.22 -23.78 6.05
CA ALA A 121 5.14 -22.39 5.62
C ALA A 121 6.55 -21.78 5.57
N GLU A 122 7.36 -22.04 6.58
CA GLU A 122 8.74 -21.56 6.58
C GLU A 122 9.63 -22.32 5.60
N ILE A 123 9.42 -23.62 5.36
CA ILE A 123 10.13 -24.36 4.29
C ILE A 123 9.83 -23.75 2.92
N GLU A 124 8.56 -23.42 2.64
CA GLU A 124 8.18 -22.78 1.38
C GLU A 124 8.78 -21.38 1.26
N ALA A 125 8.85 -20.62 2.36
CA ALA A 125 9.52 -19.33 2.37
C ALA A 125 11.03 -19.44 2.11
N ILE A 126 11.71 -20.45 2.67
CA ILE A 126 13.13 -20.73 2.38
C ILE A 126 13.31 -21.11 0.91
N ARG A 127 12.43 -21.96 0.38
CA ARG A 127 12.44 -22.35 -1.04
C ARG A 127 12.26 -21.14 -1.96
N LEU A 128 11.35 -20.25 -1.63
CA LEU A 128 11.19 -18.98 -2.33
C LEU A 128 12.46 -18.12 -2.22
N GLY A 129 13.09 -18.09 -1.04
CA GLY A 129 14.37 -17.42 -0.81
C GLY A 129 15.49 -17.91 -1.72
N TYR A 130 15.63 -19.23 -1.90
CA TYR A 130 16.58 -19.80 -2.85
C TYR A 130 16.27 -19.40 -4.31
N GLY A 131 14.99 -19.27 -4.67
CA GLY A 131 14.56 -18.80 -5.99
C GLY A 131 14.89 -17.33 -6.28
N LEU A 132 15.17 -16.52 -5.26
CA LEU A 132 15.58 -15.11 -5.42
C LEU A 132 17.06 -14.96 -5.79
N HIS A 133 17.84 -16.05 -5.81
CA HIS A 133 19.28 -16.05 -6.13
C HIS A 133 20.07 -14.96 -5.39
N ALA A 134 19.79 -14.82 -4.09
CA ALA A 134 20.48 -13.88 -3.21
C ALA A 134 21.94 -14.29 -2.97
N ASP A 135 22.81 -13.31 -2.73
CA ASP A 135 24.21 -13.55 -2.34
C ASP A 135 24.29 -14.26 -0.97
N GLU A 136 23.35 -13.95 -0.08
CA GLU A 136 23.28 -14.53 1.25
C GLU A 136 21.82 -14.74 1.66
N LEU A 137 21.48 -15.97 2.04
CA LEU A 137 20.18 -16.35 2.60
C LEU A 137 20.39 -16.71 4.08
N THR A 138 19.63 -16.07 4.97
CA THR A 138 19.76 -16.29 6.41
C THR A 138 18.39 -16.42 7.06
N ALA A 139 18.19 -17.49 7.82
CA ALA A 139 17.02 -17.64 8.68
C ALA A 139 17.24 -16.85 9.97
N VAL A 140 16.25 -16.11 10.42
CA VAL A 140 16.31 -15.27 11.62
C VAL A 140 15.16 -15.63 12.53
N HIS A 141 15.49 -16.00 13.76
CA HIS A 141 14.51 -16.19 14.82
C HIS A 141 14.70 -15.14 15.91
N PHE A 142 13.61 -14.49 16.32
CA PHE A 142 13.60 -13.52 17.40
C PHE A 142 13.32 -14.23 18.73
N VAL A 143 14.33 -14.33 19.59
CA VAL A 143 14.26 -15.03 20.86
C VAL A 143 13.49 -14.18 21.87
N ILE A 144 12.23 -14.56 22.10
CA ILE A 144 11.40 -14.07 23.22
C ILE A 144 11.47 -15.03 24.41
N ASP A 145 11.49 -16.33 24.11
CA ASP A 145 11.61 -17.43 25.07
C ASP A 145 12.83 -18.27 24.72
N VAL A 146 13.74 -18.41 25.69
CA VAL A 146 15.01 -19.13 25.51
C VAL A 146 14.76 -20.62 25.30
N ASP A 147 13.81 -21.22 26.01
CA ASP A 147 13.51 -22.65 25.88
C ASP A 147 12.95 -22.97 24.49
N HIS A 148 12.15 -22.06 23.94
CA HIS A 148 11.65 -22.17 22.58
C HIS A 148 12.77 -22.07 21.54
N ALA A 149 13.68 -21.10 21.71
CA ALA A 149 14.81 -20.91 20.81
C ALA A 149 15.76 -22.12 20.77
N VAL A 150 16.01 -22.76 21.91
CA VAL A 150 16.81 -23.99 22.00
C VAL A 150 16.15 -25.13 21.22
N ARG A 151 14.85 -25.38 21.44
CA ARG A 151 14.11 -26.42 20.70
C ARG A 151 14.08 -26.13 19.20
N LEU A 152 13.98 -24.87 18.80
CA LEU A 152 14.03 -24.48 17.39
C LEU A 152 15.41 -24.78 16.80
N ARG A 153 16.49 -24.41 17.49
CA ARG A 153 17.86 -24.70 17.06
C ARG A 153 18.08 -26.20 16.86
N GLU A 154 17.68 -27.03 17.83
CA GLU A 154 17.81 -28.50 17.72
C GLU A 154 17.00 -29.10 16.57
N ARG A 155 15.84 -28.51 16.22
CA ARG A 155 15.07 -28.93 15.03
C ARG A 155 15.74 -28.46 13.76
N TRP A 156 16.29 -27.25 13.75
CA TRP A 156 16.99 -26.68 12.60
C TRP A 156 18.25 -27.47 12.26
N ASP A 157 19.05 -27.84 13.27
CA ASP A 157 20.28 -28.61 13.08
C ASP A 157 19.99 -30.03 12.56
N ARG A 158 18.82 -30.59 12.85
CA ARG A 158 18.33 -31.85 12.25
C ARG A 158 17.78 -31.70 10.85
N PHE A 159 17.34 -30.49 10.50
CA PHE A 159 16.84 -30.15 9.18
C PHE A 159 18.05 -29.80 8.32
N GLU A 160 18.80 -30.83 7.87
CA GLU A 160 20.05 -30.72 7.08
C GLU A 160 19.89 -29.77 5.86
N HIS A 161 20.04 -28.46 6.09
CA HIS A 161 19.93 -27.40 5.10
C HIS A 161 21.08 -26.43 5.29
N ASP A 162 21.60 -25.91 4.18
CA ASP A 162 22.73 -24.98 4.16
C ASP A 162 22.39 -23.55 4.61
N THR A 163 21.19 -23.32 5.16
CA THR A 163 20.75 -21.97 5.59
C THR A 163 21.17 -21.70 7.04
N PRO A 164 22.03 -20.69 7.30
CA PRO A 164 22.39 -20.32 8.67
C PRO A 164 21.18 -19.75 9.42
N LEU A 165 21.02 -20.17 10.68
CA LEU A 165 20.01 -19.64 11.60
C LEU A 165 20.63 -18.65 12.59
N TRP A 166 20.19 -17.40 12.54
CA TRP A 166 20.54 -16.33 13.48
C TRP A 166 19.49 -16.23 14.59
N LEU A 167 19.96 -16.17 15.84
CA LEU A 167 19.12 -15.96 17.01
C LEU A 167 19.31 -14.54 17.51
N ILE A 168 18.25 -13.73 17.42
CA ILE A 168 18.26 -12.33 17.81
C ILE A 168 17.44 -12.16 19.09
N ASN A 169 18.09 -11.80 20.19
CA ASN A 169 17.40 -11.57 21.46
C ASN A 169 16.42 -10.40 21.36
N CYS A 170 15.17 -10.63 21.75
CA CYS A 170 14.11 -9.62 21.78
C CYS A 170 13.53 -9.51 23.20
N PRO A 171 14.27 -8.88 24.14
CA PRO A 171 13.85 -8.79 25.55
C PRO A 171 12.53 -8.02 25.73
N ASP A 172 12.31 -7.00 24.90
CA ASP A 172 11.13 -6.14 24.97
C ASP A 172 9.88 -6.77 24.35
N ARG A 173 9.96 -7.99 23.81
CA ARG A 173 8.87 -8.70 23.09
C ARG A 173 8.26 -7.91 21.92
N HIS A 174 8.93 -6.85 21.49
CA HIS A 174 8.53 -6.00 20.37
C HIS A 174 9.19 -6.47 19.08
N LEU A 175 8.66 -7.55 18.52
CA LEU A 175 9.18 -8.21 17.32
C LEU A 175 9.35 -7.27 16.11
N SER A 176 8.38 -6.39 15.83
CA SER A 176 8.47 -5.45 14.72
C SER A 176 9.62 -4.44 14.87
N ARG A 177 9.94 -4.07 16.11
CA ARG A 177 11.08 -3.18 16.41
C ARG A 177 12.39 -3.93 16.24
N ALA A 178 12.50 -5.15 16.77
CA ALA A 178 13.69 -5.97 16.62
C ALA A 178 13.99 -6.28 15.14
N ALA A 179 12.96 -6.56 14.33
CA ALA A 179 13.08 -6.71 12.88
C ALA A 179 13.62 -5.46 12.20
N HIS A 180 13.10 -4.29 12.56
CA HIS A 180 13.55 -3.01 12.03
C HIS A 180 15.02 -2.72 12.39
N GLU A 181 15.39 -2.93 13.66
CA GLU A 181 16.76 -2.74 14.15
C GLU A 181 17.76 -3.70 13.49
N LEU A 182 17.35 -4.96 13.24
CA LEU A 182 18.16 -5.93 12.52
C LEU A 182 18.42 -5.49 11.07
N VAL A 183 17.38 -5.10 10.35
CA VAL A 183 17.51 -4.65 8.95
C VAL A 183 18.39 -3.39 8.85
N LEU A 184 18.21 -2.43 9.76
CA LEU A 184 19.09 -1.26 9.85
C LEU A 184 20.54 -1.65 10.13
N ARG A 185 20.76 -2.62 11.02
CA ARG A 185 22.11 -3.11 11.32
C ARG A 185 22.76 -3.72 10.09
N VAL A 186 22.05 -4.56 9.35
CA VAL A 186 22.55 -5.18 8.12
C VAL A 186 22.93 -4.13 7.07
N LEU A 187 22.01 -3.19 6.79
CA LEU A 187 22.26 -2.10 5.83
C LEU A 187 23.40 -1.18 6.25
N LYS A 188 23.62 -0.99 7.56
CA LYS A 188 24.75 -0.18 8.07
C LYS A 188 26.10 -0.87 7.86
N HIS A 189 26.16 -2.20 7.97
CA HIS A 189 27.40 -2.95 7.72
C HIS A 189 27.68 -3.08 6.22
N HIS A 190 26.63 -3.18 5.41
CA HIS A 190 26.74 -3.30 3.96
C HIS A 190 25.86 -2.25 3.25
N PRO A 191 26.37 -1.02 3.04
CA PRO A 191 25.56 0.08 2.49
C PRO A 191 25.15 -0.12 1.02
N ASP A 192 25.88 -0.95 0.26
CA ASP A 192 25.55 -1.31 -1.13
C ASP A 192 24.69 -2.59 -1.24
N THR A 193 24.19 -3.12 -0.12
CA THR A 193 23.33 -4.32 -0.08
C THR A 193 21.85 -3.93 -0.04
N ARG A 194 21.02 -4.65 -0.79
CA ARG A 194 19.56 -4.63 -0.63
C ARG A 194 19.14 -5.78 0.26
N VAL A 195 18.23 -5.50 1.20
CA VAL A 195 17.73 -6.51 2.14
C VAL A 195 16.29 -6.86 1.77
N THR A 196 16.03 -8.13 1.51
CA THR A 196 14.68 -8.65 1.32
C THR A 196 14.30 -9.54 2.49
N VAL A 197 13.22 -9.19 3.19
CA VAL A 197 12.71 -9.96 4.32
C VAL A 197 11.54 -10.81 3.86
N LEU A 198 11.64 -12.12 4.01
CA LEU A 198 10.55 -13.07 3.78
C LEU A 198 9.85 -13.37 5.10
N LEU A 199 8.53 -13.15 5.13
CA LEU A 199 7.68 -13.39 6.29
C LEU A 199 6.67 -14.49 5.95
N PRO A 200 6.89 -15.74 6.41
CA PRO A 200 5.92 -16.81 6.28
C PRO A 200 4.60 -16.41 6.97
N ARG A 201 3.47 -16.62 6.30
CA ARG A 201 2.14 -16.38 6.87
C ARG A 201 1.23 -17.58 6.67
N ARG A 202 0.85 -18.20 7.78
CA ARG A 202 -0.21 -19.21 7.84
C ARG A 202 -1.55 -18.53 7.56
N THR A 203 -2.18 -18.87 6.44
CA THR A 203 -3.52 -18.36 6.10
C THR A 203 -4.53 -19.47 6.40
N TYR A 204 -5.48 -19.18 7.29
CA TYR A 204 -6.66 -20.01 7.58
C TYR A 204 -7.88 -19.44 6.85
N SER A 205 -8.96 -20.23 6.65
CA SER A 205 -10.19 -19.84 5.93
C SER A 205 -10.64 -18.40 6.24
N PRO A 206 -11.14 -17.62 5.26
CA PRO A 206 -11.51 -16.22 5.44
C PRO A 206 -12.51 -15.93 6.58
N LEU A 207 -13.28 -16.93 7.02
CA LEU A 207 -14.23 -16.79 8.14
C LEU A 207 -13.58 -16.96 9.53
N LEU A 208 -12.68 -17.94 9.71
CA LEU A 208 -11.93 -18.16 10.96
C LEU A 208 -10.67 -17.27 11.04
N GLY A 209 -10.08 -16.96 9.88
CA GLY A 209 -8.88 -16.17 9.70
C GLY A 209 -9.03 -14.69 10.06
N ARG A 210 -10.25 -14.18 10.24
CA ARG A 210 -10.51 -12.81 10.74
C ARG A 210 -10.43 -12.70 12.26
N LEU A 211 -10.64 -13.80 12.99
CA LEU A 211 -10.67 -13.84 14.46
C LEU A 211 -9.35 -14.37 15.05
N LEU A 212 -8.67 -15.29 14.37
CA LEU A 212 -7.41 -15.92 14.80
C LEU A 212 -6.16 -15.35 14.10
N HIS A 213 -6.28 -14.19 13.43
CA HIS A 213 -5.18 -13.64 12.62
C HIS A 213 -4.00 -13.22 13.48
N ASP A 214 -2.85 -13.84 13.25
CA ASP A 214 -1.58 -13.29 13.73
C ASP A 214 -1.14 -12.16 12.80
N ARG A 215 -1.48 -10.92 13.17
CA ARG A 215 -1.06 -9.69 12.44
C ARG A 215 0.43 -9.35 12.64
N THR A 216 1.22 -10.24 13.24
CA THR A 216 2.63 -9.99 13.53
C THR A 216 3.44 -9.81 12.25
N ALA A 217 3.25 -10.66 11.24
CA ALA A 217 3.89 -10.53 9.93
C ALA A 217 3.53 -9.18 9.26
N ASP A 218 2.26 -8.76 9.29
CA ASP A 218 1.80 -7.48 8.72
C ASP A 218 2.42 -6.27 9.45
N LYS A 219 2.61 -6.37 10.77
CA LYS A 219 3.24 -5.30 11.56
C LYS A 219 4.72 -5.20 11.23
N MET A 220 5.43 -6.34 11.22
CA MET A 220 6.85 -6.41 10.84
C MET A 220 7.08 -5.88 9.42
N ALA A 221 6.31 -6.37 8.44
CA ALA A 221 6.42 -5.94 7.04
C ALA A 221 6.26 -4.41 6.92
N ARG A 222 5.25 -3.84 7.59
CA ARG A 222 5.03 -2.38 7.60
C ARG A 222 6.16 -1.58 8.24
N THR A 223 6.86 -2.13 9.23
CA THR A 223 8.00 -1.43 9.88
C THR A 223 9.29 -1.59 9.07
N VAL A 224 9.51 -2.76 8.46
CA VAL A 224 10.68 -3.04 7.64
C VAL A 224 10.64 -2.25 6.32
N SER A 225 9.50 -2.24 5.61
CA SER A 225 9.36 -1.53 4.33
C SER A 225 9.48 0.00 4.42
N ARG A 226 9.57 0.57 5.63
CA ARG A 226 9.88 1.99 5.83
C ARG A 226 11.38 2.29 5.71
N VAL A 227 12.23 1.28 5.76
CA VAL A 227 13.68 1.44 5.64
C VAL A 227 14.06 1.49 4.16
N ARG A 228 14.76 2.55 3.74
CA ARG A 228 15.25 2.68 2.36
C ARG A 228 16.24 1.53 2.07
N GLY A 229 16.01 0.80 0.98
CA GLY A 229 16.83 -0.37 0.61
C GLY A 229 16.37 -1.70 1.21
N ALA A 230 15.26 -1.71 1.98
CA ALA A 230 14.63 -2.92 2.48
C ALA A 230 13.27 -3.20 1.80
N THR A 231 13.04 -4.45 1.46
CA THR A 231 11.77 -4.95 0.91
C THR A 231 11.23 -6.04 1.83
N ALA A 232 9.94 -6.02 2.15
CA ALA A 232 9.29 -7.11 2.88
C ALA A 232 8.29 -7.84 1.97
N ILE A 233 8.39 -9.17 1.93
CA ILE A 233 7.51 -10.04 1.14
C ILE A 233 6.82 -10.99 2.12
N ILE A 234 5.50 -11.02 2.07
CA ILE A 234 4.70 -11.99 2.83
C ILE A 234 4.53 -13.23 1.97
N VAL A 235 4.89 -14.40 2.50
CA VAL A 235 4.77 -15.69 1.83
C VAL A 235 3.55 -16.40 2.40
N PRO A 236 2.37 -16.31 1.75
CA PRO A 236 1.18 -16.98 2.25
C PRO A 236 1.30 -18.49 2.06
N TYR A 237 1.02 -19.23 3.13
CA TYR A 237 0.90 -20.68 3.09
C TYR A 237 -0.49 -21.09 3.57
N ASP A 238 -1.26 -21.76 2.71
CA ASP A 238 -2.60 -22.26 3.04
C ASP A 238 -2.51 -23.67 3.63
N ILE A 239 -2.95 -23.79 4.89
CA ILE A 239 -2.90 -25.05 5.63
C ILE A 239 -4.12 -25.92 5.27
N GLU A 240 -5.27 -25.34 4.93
CA GLU A 240 -6.52 -26.08 4.73
C GLU A 240 -6.49 -26.91 3.44
N SER A 241 -6.04 -26.32 2.34
CA SER A 241 -5.88 -27.08 1.08
C SER A 241 -4.90 -28.25 1.21
N ARG A 242 -3.95 -28.17 2.14
CA ARG A 242 -3.03 -29.28 2.43
C ARG A 242 -3.67 -30.36 3.32
N ILE A 243 -4.39 -29.97 4.37
CA ILE A 243 -5.13 -30.92 5.22
C ILE A 243 -6.16 -31.68 4.37
N ALA A 244 -6.86 -30.98 3.48
CA ALA A 244 -7.81 -31.60 2.54
C ALA A 244 -7.15 -32.62 1.61
N ARG A 245 -5.90 -32.39 1.17
CA ARG A 245 -5.13 -33.33 0.34
C ARG A 245 -4.51 -34.51 1.11
N MET A 246 -4.38 -34.41 2.44
CA MET A 246 -3.82 -35.46 3.30
C MET A 246 -4.89 -36.32 3.99
N ALA A 247 -6.17 -35.95 3.89
CA ALA A 247 -7.27 -36.79 4.37
C ALA A 247 -7.40 -38.04 3.48
N PRO A 248 -7.39 -39.27 4.04
CA PRO A 248 -7.39 -40.51 3.24
C PRO A 248 -8.64 -40.75 2.39
N ASP A 249 -9.78 -40.10 2.71
CA ASP A 249 -11.05 -40.20 1.97
C ASP A 249 -11.89 -38.92 2.20
N GLY A 250 -11.61 -37.84 1.46
CA GLY A 250 -12.39 -36.60 1.47
C GLY A 250 -12.56 -36.08 0.04
N PRO A 251 -13.71 -35.46 -0.30
CA PRO A 251 -14.12 -35.25 -1.68
C PRO A 251 -13.06 -34.45 -2.43
N GLU A 252 -12.69 -34.96 -3.61
CA GLU A 252 -11.81 -34.27 -4.55
C GLU A 252 -12.16 -32.78 -4.57
N ALA A 253 -11.22 -31.94 -4.16
CA ALA A 253 -11.32 -30.52 -4.40
C ALA A 253 -11.64 -30.34 -5.89
N PRO A 254 -12.59 -29.48 -6.27
CA PRO A 254 -12.91 -29.27 -7.67
C PRO A 254 -11.60 -28.88 -8.34
N ALA A 255 -11.20 -29.70 -9.32
CA ALA A 255 -10.04 -29.47 -10.15
C ALA A 255 -10.05 -27.99 -10.49
N ALA A 256 -8.98 -27.29 -10.10
CA ALA A 256 -8.74 -25.93 -10.53
C ALA A 256 -8.99 -25.92 -12.03
N GLU A 257 -10.09 -25.27 -12.40
CA GLU A 257 -10.49 -25.07 -13.77
C GLU A 257 -9.24 -24.60 -14.48
N VAL A 258 -8.74 -25.42 -15.39
CA VAL A 258 -7.62 -25.12 -16.26
C VAL A 258 -8.11 -23.93 -17.07
N VAL A 259 -7.89 -22.72 -16.54
CA VAL A 259 -8.08 -21.47 -17.26
C VAL A 259 -7.20 -21.62 -18.49
N GLY A 260 -7.89 -21.74 -19.62
CA GLY A 260 -7.39 -22.32 -20.84
C GLY A 260 -6.10 -21.69 -21.32
N ALA A 261 -5.32 -22.53 -22.00
CA ALA A 261 -4.44 -22.18 -23.09
C ALA A 261 -3.89 -20.74 -23.04
N VAL A 262 -2.74 -20.58 -22.40
CA VAL A 262 -1.81 -19.53 -22.82
C VAL A 262 -1.36 -19.93 -24.23
N GLU A 263 -2.08 -19.44 -25.24
CA GLU A 263 -1.62 -19.46 -26.62
C GLU A 263 -0.24 -18.82 -26.67
N ALA A 264 0.66 -19.53 -27.33
CA ALA A 264 2.03 -19.15 -27.61
C ALA A 264 2.10 -17.84 -28.44
N PRO A 265 3.28 -17.22 -28.56
CA PRO A 265 3.43 -15.79 -28.79
C PRO A 265 3.05 -15.37 -30.21
N VAL A 266 2.37 -14.23 -30.33
CA VAL A 266 2.20 -13.53 -31.61
C VAL A 266 3.56 -12.98 -32.03
N SER A 267 4.25 -13.77 -32.84
CA SER A 267 5.22 -13.28 -33.80
C SER A 267 4.49 -12.87 -35.08
N THR A 268 5.05 -11.88 -35.76
CA THR A 268 4.95 -11.52 -37.18
C THR A 268 3.82 -10.60 -37.69
N LEU A 269 4.26 -9.35 -37.97
CA LEU A 269 4.23 -8.64 -39.27
C LEU A 269 3.05 -7.72 -39.61
N VAL A 270 3.34 -6.40 -39.66
CA VAL A 270 3.09 -5.47 -40.78
C VAL A 270 4.15 -4.35 -40.59
N GLY A 271 5.04 -3.96 -41.51
CA GLY A 271 5.05 -4.10 -42.96
C GLY A 271 4.47 -2.86 -43.64
N ASP A 272 5.20 -1.73 -43.59
CA ASP A 272 5.22 -0.67 -44.61
C ASP A 272 6.51 0.18 -44.42
#